data_AF-A0A7U6Y395-F1
#
_entry.id   AF-A0A7U6Y395-F1
#
_cell.length_a   1.000
_cell.length_b   1.000
_cell.length_c   1.000
_cell.angle_alpha   90.00
_cell.angle_beta   90.00
_cell.angle_gamma   90.00
#
_symmetry.space_group_name_H-M   'P 1'
#
loop_
_entity.id
_entity.type
_entity.pdbx_description
1 polymer ?
#
loop_
_entity_poly.entity_id
_entity_poly.type
_entity_poly.pdbx_seq_one_letter_code
_entity_poly.pdbx_strand_id
1 'polypeptide(L)' 'MTKISTTTEYIELEGDYGPVDGVEVTCGECGHSETSFGTGAGSLNRCALLLRENCPRGEQNLYDASE' A
#
# COMPACT_ATOMS: atom_id res chain seq x y z
N MET A 1 11.61 -15.21 4.19
CA MET A 1 10.66 -14.11 3.97
C MET A 1 9.31 -14.73 3.69
N THR A 2 8.28 -14.35 4.43
CA THR A 2 6.92 -14.87 4.25
C THR A 2 6.16 -13.91 3.33
N LYS A 3 5.30 -14.45 2.45
CA LYS A 3 4.40 -13.64 1.63
C LYS A 3 3.18 -13.30 2.47
N ILE A 4 2.89 -12.01 2.64
CA ILE A 4 1.66 -11.53 3.27
C ILE A 4 0.68 -11.10 2.19
N SER A 5 -0.57 -11.53 2.31
CA SER A 5 -1.67 -11.03 1.50
C SER A 5 -1.99 -9.58 1.86
N THR A 6 -2.14 -8.75 0.85
CA THR A 6 -2.63 -7.37 1.00
C THR A 6 -4.00 -7.23 0.35
N THR A 7 -4.75 -6.22 0.79
CA THR A 7 -5.94 -5.74 0.09
C THR A 7 -5.61 -4.39 -0.54
N THR A 8 -6.04 -4.19 -1.77
CA THR A 8 -5.83 -2.95 -2.53
C THR A 8 -7.16 -2.28 -2.79
N GLU A 9 -7.24 -0.99 -2.49
CA GLU A 9 -8.39 -0.13 -2.79
C GLU A 9 -7.93 1.08 -3.60
N TYR A 10 -8.75 1.48 -4.58
CA TYR A 10 -8.53 2.71 -5.35
C TYR A 10 -9.35 3.83 -4.71
N ILE A 11 -8.66 4.91 -4.33
CA ILE A 11 -9.21 5.99 -3.52
C ILE A 11 -8.89 7.34 -4.15
N GLU A 12 -9.63 8.38 -3.75
CA GLU A 12 -9.25 9.77 -4.02
C GLU A 12 -8.44 10.32 -2.84
N LEU A 13 -7.24 10.81 -3.13
CA LEU A 13 -6.37 11.47 -2.17
C LEU A 13 -6.45 12.99 -2.34
N GLU A 14 -6.36 13.72 -1.23
CA GLU A 14 -6.25 15.18 -1.30
C GLU A 14 -4.87 15.58 -1.83
N GLY A 15 -4.83 16.15 -3.05
CA GLY A 15 -3.63 16.73 -3.64
C GLY A 15 -3.61 18.25 -3.54
N ASP A 16 -2.44 18.84 -3.78
CA ASP A 16 -2.19 20.29 -3.64
C ASP A 16 -3.09 21.18 -4.54
N TYR A 17 -3.62 20.62 -5.63
CA TYR A 17 -4.46 21.33 -6.60
C TYR A 17 -5.87 20.72 -6.74
N GLY A 18 -6.28 19.87 -5.80
CA GLY A 18 -7.53 19.13 -5.84
C GLY A 18 -7.36 17.62 -5.64
N PRO A 19 -8.45 16.85 -5.65
CA PRO A 19 -8.39 15.40 -5.48
C PRO A 19 -7.62 14.74 -6.62
N VAL A 20 -6.86 13.70 -6.28
CA VAL A 20 -6.03 12.92 -7.21
C VAL A 20 -6.25 11.44 -6.92
N ASP A 21 -6.40 10.66 -7.99
CA ASP A 21 -6.52 9.20 -7.86
C ASP A 21 -5.28 8.61 -7.20
N GLY A 22 -5.51 7.68 -6.29
CA GLY A 22 -4.48 6.97 -5.57
C GLY A 22 -4.90 5.54 -5.24
N VAL A 23 -4.00 4.86 -4.55
CA VAL A 23 -4.22 3.51 -4.03
C VAL A 23 -3.95 3.51 -2.53
N GLU A 24 -4.73 2.72 -1.82
CA GLU A 24 -4.47 2.28 -0.45
C GLU A 24 -4.20 0.77 -0.47
N VAL A 25 -3.10 0.36 0.17
CA VAL A 25 -2.76 -1.05 0.34
C VAL A 25 -2.70 -1.38 1.81
N THR A 26 -3.52 -2.33 2.23
CA THR A 26 -3.69 -2.74 3.62
C THR A 26 -3.09 -4.12 3.85
N CYS A 27 -2.23 -4.23 4.87
CA CYS A 27 -1.69 -5.50 5.34
C CYS A 27 -2.80 -6.38 5.93
N GLY A 28 -3.01 -7.57 5.35
CA GLY A 28 -4.07 -8.50 5.80
C GLY A 28 -3.84 -9.12 7.19
N GLU A 29 -2.64 -8.95 7.75
CA GLU A 29 -2.25 -9.53 9.03
C GLU A 29 -2.39 -8.53 10.19
N CYS A 30 -1.86 -7.32 10.03
CA CYS A 30 -1.84 -6.31 11.09
C CYS A 30 -2.84 -5.16 10.89
N GLY A 31 -3.44 -5.04 9.69
CA GLY A 31 -4.39 -3.98 9.36
C GLY A 31 -3.76 -2.61 9.09
N HIS A 32 -2.43 -2.48 9.15
CA HIS A 32 -1.74 -1.24 8.77
C HIS A 32 -1.89 -0.99 7.27
N SER A 33 -2.18 0.24 6.87
CA SER A 33 -2.34 0.65 5.48
C SER A 33 -1.32 1.70 5.07
N GLU A 34 -0.99 1.72 3.77
CA GLU A 34 -0.13 2.71 3.15
C GLU A 34 -0.77 3.21 1.88
N THR A 35 -0.66 4.51 1.63
CA THR A 35 -1.26 5.16 0.45
C THR A 35 -0.20 5.70 -0.50
N SER A 36 -0.52 5.73 -1.79
CA SER A 36 0.28 6.40 -2.80
C SER A 36 -0.60 7.06 -3.85
N PHE A 37 -0.20 8.24 -4.30
CA PHE A 37 -0.77 8.85 -5.50
C PHE A 37 -0.52 7.97 -6.73
N GLY A 38 -1.46 8.01 -7.68
CA GLY A 38 -1.49 7.19 -8.88
C GLY A 38 -2.05 5.79 -8.65
N THR A 39 -2.55 5.18 -9.72
CA THR A 39 -3.28 3.89 -9.69
C THR A 39 -2.52 2.75 -10.36
N GLY A 40 -1.34 3.01 -10.93
CA GLY A 40 -0.56 1.99 -11.63
C GLY A 40 0.29 1.13 -10.70
N ALA A 41 0.90 0.09 -11.28
CA ALA A 41 1.79 -0.84 -10.58
C ALA A 41 2.93 -0.16 -9.78
N GLY A 42 3.41 1.01 -10.22
CA GLY A 42 4.41 1.78 -9.48
C GLY A 42 3.91 2.25 -8.10
N SER A 43 2.65 2.68 -8.03
CA SER A 43 2.00 3.14 -6.79
C SER A 43 1.75 1.98 -5.83
N LEU A 44 1.32 0.83 -6.36
CA LEU A 44 1.15 -0.41 -5.59
C LEU A 44 2.48 -0.91 -5.01
N ASN A 45 3.53 -0.96 -5.83
CA ASN A 45 4.87 -1.35 -5.39
C ASN A 45 5.42 -0.42 -4.30
N ARG A 46 5.12 0.88 -4.39
CA ARG A 46 5.51 1.84 -3.36
C ARG A 46 4.80 1.54 -2.03
N CYS A 47 3.50 1.28 -2.05
CA CYS A 47 2.76 0.94 -0.83
C CYS A 47 3.26 -0.38 -0.22
N ALA A 48 3.53 -1.40 -1.04
CA ALA A 48 4.13 -2.66 -0.58
C ALA A 48 5.51 -2.47 0.06
N LEU A 49 6.34 -1.58 -0.48
CA LEU A 49 7.63 -1.22 0.12
C LEU A 49 7.46 -0.52 1.46
N LEU A 50 6.56 0.47 1.55
CA LEU A 50 6.29 1.16 2.81
C LEU A 50 5.72 0.23 3.87
N LEU A 51 4.83 -0.69 3.51
CA LEU A 51 4.33 -1.71 4.44
C LEU A 51 5.48 -2.55 5.00
N ARG A 52 6.50 -2.85 4.20
CA ARG A 52 7.69 -3.56 4.68
C ARG A 52 8.51 -2.75 5.68
N GLU A 53 8.54 -1.43 5.56
CA GLU A 53 9.28 -0.53 6.45
C GLU A 53 8.49 -0.20 7.72
N ASN A 54 7.18 0.00 7.58
CA ASN A 54 6.32 0.59 8.61
C ASN A 54 5.39 -0.43 9.29
N CYS A 55 5.36 -1.69 8.86
CA CYS A 55 4.50 -2.70 9.49
C CYS A 55 4.79 -2.77 11.01
N PRO A 56 3.78 -2.56 11.88
CA PRO A 56 3.96 -2.56 13.33
C PRO A 56 4.50 -3.88 13.90
N ARG A 57 4.35 -4.99 13.16
CA ARG A 57 4.90 -6.29 13.54
C ARG A 57 6.42 -6.38 13.31
N GLY A 58 7.02 -5.40 12.63
CA GLY A 58 8.48 -5.33 12.37
C GLY A 58 8.99 -6.44 11.44
N GLU A 59 8.10 -7.09 10.70
CA GLU A 59 8.42 -8.25 9.88
C GLU A 59 8.93 -7.83 8.50
N GLN A 60 10.07 -8.38 8.08
CA GLN A 60 10.61 -8.19 6.73
C GLN A 60 9.91 -9.12 5.71
N ASN A 61 8.60 -8.93 5.55
CA ASN A 61 7.78 -9.72 4.65
C ASN A 61 7.80 -9.20 3.21
N LEU A 62 7.35 -10.07 2.30
CA LEU A 62 7.03 -9.69 0.93
C LEU A 62 5.53 -9.38 0.88
N TYR A 63 5.20 -8.11 0.63
CA TYR A 63 3.84 -7.65 0.38
C TYR A 63 3.62 -7.62 -1.13
N ASP A 64 2.56 -8.28 -1.59
CA ASP A 64 2.25 -8.42 -3.02
C ASP A 64 0.99 -7.64 -3.31
N ALA A 65 1.17 -6.36 -3.63
CA ALA A 65 0.10 -5.47 -4.04
C ALA A 65 -0.11 -5.62 -5.55
N SER A 66 -0.81 -6.68 -5.95
CA SER A 66 -1.28 -6.87 -7.33
C SER A 66 -2.72 -6.37 -7.46
N GLU A 67 -3.06 -5.83 -8.63
CA GLU A 67 -4.44 -5.52 -9.03
C GLU A 67 -5.33 -6.79 -9.09
#